data_AF-A0A436CLL9-F1
#
_entry.id   AF-A0A436CLL9-F1
#
_cell.length_a   1.000
_cell.length_b   1.000
_cell.length_c   1.000
_cell.angle_alpha   90.00
_cell.angle_beta   90.00
_cell.angle_gamma   90.00
#
_symmetry.space_group_name_H-M   'P 1'
#
loop_
_entity.id
_entity.type
_entity.pdbx_description
1 polymer ?
#
loop_
_entity_poly.entity_id
_entity_poly.type
_entity_poly.pdbx_seq_one_letter_code
_entity_poly.pdbx_strand_id
1 'polypeptide(L)'
;MSSTIREADVGSSKVTPLPARAAANTAVPHDHRIARNPGMKLDLGFMESVRSVNRSALERRVASLTKRRSIKADNQAAWLLRAVACMDLTTLNSNDTEERVRRLCAKAINPFRRDIVEGLGISGETIRPAAVCVYHPFVATAVDAVRGTGIHVAAVSTAFPHGLAPLSTRLQEIEASVRDGADEIDVVIPRGLVFGAKWRELYNEIVSMRAACGDAHLKVILGTGDLATLRNVMLASMVAMMAGADFIKTSTGKESVNATLPVGLAMVRAIRAYFEETGYLIGFKPAGGISTAKASLDWLVLMKEELGRPWLEPDLFRFGASSLLTDIERQLEHHLTGHYSANHRHAMA
;
A
#
# COMPACT_ATOMS: atom_id res chain seq x y z
N MET A 1 -37.22 -1.83 11.97
CA MET A 1 -36.66 -2.12 13.31
C MET A 1 -35.32 -1.44 13.37
N SER A 2 -35.17 -0.46 14.26
CA SER A 2 -33.96 0.36 14.42
C SER A 2 -32.81 -0.52 14.91
N SER A 3 -31.80 -0.72 14.07
CA SER A 3 -30.57 -1.42 14.43
C SER A 3 -29.57 -0.40 14.93
N THR A 4 -29.77 0.09 16.16
CA THR A 4 -28.71 0.74 16.91
C THR A 4 -27.60 -0.30 17.14
N ILE A 5 -26.40 0.01 16.67
CA ILE A 5 -25.16 -0.71 17.04
C ILE A 5 -25.22 -0.85 18.57
N ARG A 6 -25.37 -2.09 19.06
CA ARG A 6 -25.35 -2.33 20.50
C ARG A 6 -24.01 -1.80 20.99
N GLU A 7 -24.05 -0.84 21.91
CA GLU A 7 -22.90 -0.51 22.74
C GLU A 7 -22.44 -1.80 23.39
N ALA A 8 -21.43 -2.43 22.80
CA ALA A 8 -20.67 -3.45 23.49
C ALA A 8 -20.06 -2.72 24.68
N ASP A 9 -20.23 -3.28 25.88
CA ASP A 9 -19.52 -2.84 27.07
C ASP A 9 -18.03 -3.08 26.81
N VAL A 10 -17.37 -2.08 26.20
CA VAL A 10 -15.94 -2.07 25.92
C VAL A 10 -15.28 -1.71 27.24
N GLY A 11 -15.23 -2.68 28.16
CA GLY A 11 -14.23 -2.68 29.21
C GLY A 11 -12.90 -2.33 28.55
N SER A 12 -12.30 -1.22 28.99
CA SER A 12 -11.29 -0.46 28.24
C SER A 12 -10.06 -1.29 27.90
N SER A 13 -10.16 -2.09 26.84
CA SER A 13 -9.00 -2.49 26.06
C SER A 13 -8.55 -1.21 25.39
N LYS A 14 -7.67 -0.48 26.07
CA LYS A 14 -6.91 0.60 25.45
C LYS A 14 -6.08 -0.06 24.36
N VAL A 15 -6.68 -0.21 23.18
CA VAL A 15 -5.95 -0.51 21.96
C VAL A 15 -5.01 0.67 21.82
N THR A 16 -3.75 0.50 22.23
CA THR A 16 -2.75 1.53 22.07
C THR A 16 -2.70 1.84 20.58
N PRO A 17 -3.12 3.04 20.14
CA PRO A 17 -3.03 3.39 18.74
C PRO A 17 -1.55 3.34 18.37
N LEU A 18 -1.27 2.71 17.23
CA LEU A 18 0.08 2.77 16.73
C LEU A 18 0.40 4.22 16.35
N PRO A 19 1.66 4.62 16.50
CA PRO A 19 2.13 5.90 16.00
C PRO A 19 1.81 6.06 14.52
N ALA A 20 1.16 7.17 14.14
CA ALA A 20 0.87 7.47 12.74
C ALA A 20 1.90 8.47 12.19
N ARG A 21 2.37 8.28 10.96
CA ARG A 21 3.21 9.26 10.27
C ARG A 21 2.37 10.46 9.84
N ALA A 22 2.74 11.64 10.35
CA ALA A 22 2.19 12.90 9.86
C ALA A 22 2.59 13.14 8.40
N ALA A 23 1.63 13.52 7.55
CA ALA A 23 1.89 13.97 6.18
C ALA A 23 2.55 15.35 6.18
N ALA A 24 3.44 15.61 5.22
CA ALA A 24 4.14 16.91 5.11
C ALA A 24 3.19 18.07 4.85
N ASN A 25 1.96 17.77 4.40
CA ASN A 25 0.90 18.76 4.21
C ASN A 25 0.15 19.14 5.50
N THR A 26 0.62 18.72 6.68
CA THR A 26 0.06 19.08 8.00
C THR A 26 1.02 19.93 8.82
N ALA A 27 0.47 20.80 9.69
CA ALA A 27 1.28 21.66 10.56
C ALA A 27 1.75 20.98 11.86
N VAL A 28 1.50 19.67 12.01
CA VAL A 28 1.84 18.91 13.23
C VAL A 28 3.33 18.53 13.20
N PRO A 29 4.09 18.68 14.30
CA PRO A 29 5.47 18.23 14.36
C PRO A 29 5.61 16.77 13.95
N HIS A 30 6.67 16.47 13.20
CA HIS A 30 7.01 15.13 12.73
C HIS A 30 7.42 14.20 13.89
N ASP A 31 6.51 13.83 14.79
CA ASP A 31 6.72 12.75 15.77
C ASP A 31 6.49 11.40 15.08
N HIS A 32 7.49 10.96 14.32
CA HIS A 32 7.51 9.66 13.67
C HIS A 32 7.87 8.58 14.69
N ARG A 33 6.91 7.79 15.18
CA ARG A 33 7.25 6.69 16.10
C ARG A 33 7.39 5.29 15.48
N ILE A 34 7.35 5.17 14.15
CA ILE A 34 7.97 4.04 13.42
C ILE A 34 9.25 4.56 12.76
N ALA A 35 10.40 4.01 13.17
CA ALA A 35 11.69 4.40 12.62
C ALA A 35 11.79 3.99 11.13
N ARG A 36 12.26 4.91 10.31
CA ARG A 36 12.57 4.65 8.90
C ARG A 36 13.65 3.58 8.81
N ASN A 37 13.55 2.66 7.85
CA ASN A 37 14.54 1.60 7.68
C ASN A 37 15.89 2.22 7.27
N PRO A 38 16.97 2.12 8.09
CA PRO A 38 18.27 2.69 7.72
C PRO A 38 18.98 1.90 6.61
N GLY A 39 18.46 0.72 6.26
CA GLY A 39 19.14 -0.26 5.44
C GLY A 39 20.25 -0.99 6.21
N MET A 40 20.86 -1.95 5.54
CA MET A 40 22.02 -2.71 6.02
C MET A 40 22.92 -3.07 4.85
N LYS A 41 24.14 -3.53 5.12
CA LYS A 41 25.01 -4.06 4.06
C LYS A 41 24.34 -5.24 3.38
N LEU A 42 24.47 -5.34 2.06
CA LEU A 42 23.97 -6.49 1.31
C LEU A 42 24.61 -7.78 1.83
N ASP A 43 23.76 -8.65 2.39
CA ASP A 43 24.13 -9.95 2.94
C ASP A 43 23.62 -11.08 2.03
N LEU A 44 24.53 -11.65 1.24
CA LEU A 44 24.21 -12.75 0.34
C LEU A 44 23.96 -14.07 1.09
N GLY A 45 24.51 -14.24 2.30
CA GLY A 45 24.29 -15.42 3.13
C GLY A 45 22.86 -15.42 3.69
N PHE A 46 22.37 -14.28 4.16
CA PHE A 46 20.98 -14.14 4.57
C PHE A 46 20.02 -14.34 3.39
N MET A 47 20.36 -13.80 2.21
CA MET A 47 19.60 -14.07 0.99
C MET A 47 19.55 -15.57 0.66
N GLU A 48 20.65 -16.31 0.85
CA GLU A 48 20.68 -17.76 0.63
C GLU A 48 19.76 -18.51 1.60
N SER A 49 19.77 -18.12 2.89
CA SER A 49 18.99 -18.83 3.91
C SER A 49 17.47 -18.74 3.67
N VAL A 50 17.00 -17.65 3.05
CA VAL A 50 15.58 -17.45 2.71
C VAL A 50 15.24 -17.79 1.26
N ARG A 51 16.22 -18.20 0.43
CA ARG A 51 16.04 -18.48 -1.00
C ARG A 51 14.99 -19.55 -1.29
N SER A 52 14.85 -20.53 -0.40
CA SER A 52 14.00 -21.69 -0.60
C SER A 52 12.52 -21.33 -0.44
N VAL A 53 11.81 -21.19 -1.56
CA VAL A 53 10.37 -20.89 -1.58
C VAL A 53 9.57 -22.04 -2.20
N ASN A 54 8.75 -22.70 -1.38
CA ASN A 54 7.85 -23.77 -1.84
C ASN A 54 6.50 -23.20 -2.30
N ARG A 55 6.33 -23.05 -3.63
CA ARG A 55 5.10 -22.52 -4.25
C ARG A 55 3.84 -23.23 -3.77
N SER A 56 3.80 -24.56 -3.87
CA SER A 56 2.61 -25.33 -3.53
C SER A 56 2.24 -25.22 -2.05
N ALA A 57 3.22 -25.07 -1.16
CA ALA A 57 2.96 -24.82 0.26
C ALA A 57 2.32 -23.44 0.49
N LEU A 58 2.79 -22.40 -0.23
CA LEU A 58 2.21 -21.06 -0.14
C LEU A 58 0.77 -21.04 -0.68
N GLU A 59 0.52 -21.69 -1.83
CA GLU A 59 -0.81 -21.81 -2.41
C GLU A 59 -1.79 -22.51 -1.46
N ARG A 60 -1.39 -23.62 -0.83
CA ARG A 60 -2.20 -24.31 0.19
C ARG A 60 -2.46 -23.42 1.42
N ARG A 61 -1.46 -22.67 1.88
CA ARG A 61 -1.61 -21.74 3.02
C ARG A 61 -2.62 -20.65 2.69
N VAL A 62 -2.48 -20.01 1.53
CA VAL A 62 -3.42 -18.98 1.04
C VAL A 62 -4.83 -19.53 0.93
N ALA A 63 -5.02 -20.71 0.33
CA ALA A 63 -6.33 -21.34 0.19
C ALA A 63 -6.99 -21.64 1.55
N SER A 64 -6.21 -21.94 2.58
CA SER A 64 -6.70 -22.14 3.95
C SER A 64 -7.11 -20.81 4.60
N LEU A 65 -6.29 -19.76 4.45
CA LEU A 65 -6.53 -18.43 5.02
C LEU A 65 -7.85 -17.83 4.52
N THR A 66 -8.08 -17.87 3.20
CA THR A 66 -9.27 -17.25 2.58
C THR A 66 -10.57 -18.02 2.81
N LYS A 67 -10.50 -19.32 3.16
CA LYS A 67 -11.68 -20.16 3.43
C LYS A 67 -12.09 -20.19 4.90
N ARG A 68 -11.13 -20.14 5.83
CA ARG A 68 -11.38 -20.40 7.27
C ARG A 68 -11.63 -19.14 8.10
N ARG A 69 -11.57 -17.96 7.50
CA ARG A 69 -11.64 -16.66 8.19
C ARG A 69 -12.75 -15.80 7.63
N SER A 70 -14.00 -16.25 7.77
CA SER A 70 -15.15 -15.44 7.36
C SER A 70 -15.35 -14.27 8.32
N ILE A 71 -15.39 -13.06 7.77
CA ILE A 71 -15.72 -11.83 8.50
C ILE A 71 -17.11 -11.40 8.03
N LYS A 72 -18.04 -11.19 8.96
CA LYS A 72 -19.47 -10.98 8.65
C LYS A 72 -20.04 -9.76 9.38
N ALA A 73 -21.11 -9.20 8.82
CA ALA A 73 -21.90 -8.11 9.40
C ALA A 73 -21.03 -6.92 9.80
N ASP A 74 -21.21 -6.37 11.00
CA ASP A 74 -20.52 -5.14 11.44
C ASP A 74 -18.99 -5.29 11.47
N ASN A 75 -18.48 -6.49 11.74
CA ASN A 75 -17.04 -6.76 11.63
C ASN A 75 -16.55 -6.63 10.18
N GLN A 76 -17.37 -7.02 9.21
CA GLN A 76 -17.04 -6.88 7.80
C GLN A 76 -17.00 -5.40 7.43
N ALA A 77 -18.02 -4.63 7.83
CA ALA A 77 -18.05 -3.17 7.62
C ALA A 77 -16.81 -2.49 8.23
N ALA A 78 -16.46 -2.81 9.47
CA ALA A 78 -15.27 -2.27 10.14
C ALA A 78 -13.96 -2.61 9.39
N TRP A 79 -13.82 -3.83 8.88
CA TRP A 79 -12.63 -4.22 8.10
C TRP A 79 -12.58 -3.57 6.73
N LEU A 80 -13.73 -3.29 6.11
CA LEU A 80 -13.80 -2.54 4.86
C LEU A 80 -13.42 -1.07 5.06
N LEU A 81 -13.89 -0.45 6.14
CA LEU A 81 -13.44 0.88 6.56
C LEU A 81 -11.93 0.90 6.81
N ARG A 82 -11.39 -0.17 7.42
CA ARG A 82 -9.96 -0.34 7.59
C ARG A 82 -9.22 -0.45 6.26
N ALA A 83 -9.75 -1.20 5.30
CA ALA A 83 -9.17 -1.29 3.97
C ALA A 83 -9.09 0.09 3.29
N VAL A 84 -10.12 0.94 3.44
CA VAL A 84 -10.12 2.34 2.97
C VAL A 84 -9.02 3.15 3.65
N ALA A 85 -8.87 3.04 4.97
CA ALA A 85 -7.80 3.73 5.70
C ALA A 85 -6.39 3.34 5.20
N CYS A 86 -6.21 2.10 4.74
CA CYS A 86 -4.96 1.63 4.15
C CYS A 86 -4.84 1.90 2.64
N MET A 87 -5.70 2.69 1.98
CA MET A 87 -5.57 2.89 0.53
C MET A 87 -4.53 3.95 0.15
N ASP A 88 -3.78 3.65 -0.91
CA ASP A 88 -3.18 4.64 -1.80
C ASP A 88 -4.13 4.77 -2.99
N LEU A 89 -5.05 5.74 -2.93
CA LEU A 89 -6.04 5.95 -3.98
C LEU A 89 -5.35 6.50 -5.24
N THR A 90 -5.34 5.71 -6.31
CA THR A 90 -4.39 5.87 -7.41
C THR A 90 -5.06 6.27 -8.72
N THR A 91 -4.51 7.25 -9.45
CA THR A 91 -4.76 7.47 -10.88
C THR A 91 -3.42 7.54 -11.61
N LEU A 92 -3.23 6.68 -12.60
CA LEU A 92 -1.99 6.54 -13.37
C LEU A 92 -2.31 6.22 -14.82
N ASN A 93 -3.06 7.07 -15.49
CA ASN A 93 -3.42 6.92 -16.89
C ASN A 93 -2.66 7.93 -17.74
N SER A 94 -2.35 7.56 -18.98
CA SER A 94 -1.67 8.45 -19.93
C SER A 94 -2.51 9.69 -20.30
N ASN A 95 -3.81 9.66 -20.01
CA ASN A 95 -4.75 10.75 -20.22
C ASN A 95 -5.23 11.40 -18.91
N ASP A 96 -4.49 11.25 -17.81
CA ASP A 96 -4.78 12.01 -16.60
C ASP A 96 -4.61 13.52 -16.87
N THR A 97 -5.44 14.32 -16.22
CA THR A 97 -5.38 15.79 -16.24
C THR A 97 -5.35 16.30 -14.80
N GLU A 98 -5.03 17.59 -14.62
CA GLU A 98 -5.11 18.21 -13.31
C GLU A 98 -6.50 18.09 -12.68
N GLU A 99 -7.58 18.28 -13.45
CA GLU A 99 -8.96 18.16 -12.96
C GLU A 99 -9.28 16.74 -12.51
N ARG A 100 -8.76 15.72 -13.22
CA ARG A 100 -8.91 14.32 -12.80
C ARG A 100 -8.19 14.07 -11.48
N VAL A 101 -7.01 14.62 -11.30
CA VAL A 101 -6.26 14.51 -10.04
C VAL A 101 -6.94 15.27 -8.91
N ARG A 102 -7.49 16.46 -9.16
CA ARG A 102 -8.31 17.19 -8.16
C ARG A 102 -9.56 16.41 -7.78
N ARG A 103 -10.22 15.72 -8.72
CA ARG A 103 -11.36 14.84 -8.43
C ARG A 103 -10.95 13.61 -7.60
N LEU A 104 -9.84 12.97 -7.94
CA LEU A 104 -9.25 11.88 -7.13
C LEU A 104 -9.03 12.35 -5.69
N CYS A 105 -8.42 13.53 -5.51
CA CYS A 105 -8.16 14.12 -4.19
C CYS A 105 -9.46 14.42 -3.45
N ALA A 106 -10.46 15.02 -4.11
CA ALA A 106 -11.77 15.29 -3.51
C ALA A 106 -12.46 14.00 -3.05
N LYS A 107 -12.37 12.91 -3.84
CA LYS A 107 -12.88 11.59 -3.47
C LYS A 107 -12.07 10.96 -2.33
N ALA A 108 -10.76 11.18 -2.24
CA ALA A 108 -9.97 10.74 -1.11
C ALA A 108 -10.34 11.49 0.19
N ILE A 109 -10.62 12.79 0.11
CA ILE A 109 -11.04 13.61 1.26
C ILE A 109 -12.44 13.19 1.75
N ASN A 110 -13.36 12.92 0.81
CA ASN A 110 -14.74 12.53 1.10
C ASN A 110 -15.06 11.16 0.45
N PRO A 111 -14.55 10.06 1.03
CA PRO A 111 -14.62 8.73 0.40
C PRO A 111 -16.04 8.16 0.36
N PHE A 112 -16.92 8.56 1.27
CA PHE A 112 -18.25 7.99 1.41
C PHE A 112 -19.33 9.06 1.27
N ARG A 113 -20.49 8.68 0.71
CA ARG A 113 -21.70 9.48 0.80
C ARG A 113 -22.15 9.70 2.24
N ARG A 114 -22.80 10.84 2.50
CA ARG A 114 -23.25 11.26 3.84
C ARG A 114 -24.18 10.25 4.51
N ASP A 115 -25.12 9.68 3.76
CA ASP A 115 -26.07 8.69 4.28
C ASP A 115 -25.39 7.39 4.73
N ILE A 116 -24.27 7.01 4.11
CA ILE A 116 -23.46 5.86 4.56
C ILE A 116 -22.73 6.21 5.86
N VAL A 117 -22.15 7.41 5.95
CA VAL A 117 -21.45 7.89 7.15
C VAL A 117 -22.39 7.97 8.35
N GLU A 118 -23.59 8.52 8.15
CA GLU A 118 -24.65 8.60 9.17
C GLU A 118 -25.17 7.21 9.53
N GLY A 119 -25.48 6.37 8.54
CA GLY A 119 -26.02 5.03 8.76
C GLY A 119 -25.06 4.09 9.48
N LEU A 120 -23.74 4.24 9.28
CA LEU A 120 -22.72 3.49 10.02
C LEU A 120 -22.40 4.10 11.40
N GLY A 121 -22.94 5.27 11.74
CA GLY A 121 -22.67 5.94 13.01
C GLY A 121 -21.24 6.48 13.15
N ILE A 122 -20.57 6.78 12.03
CA ILE A 122 -19.14 7.20 12.01
C ILE A 122 -18.96 8.69 11.72
N SER A 123 -19.98 9.52 11.97
CA SER A 123 -19.96 10.95 11.62
C SER A 123 -18.89 11.76 12.38
N GLY A 124 -18.39 11.27 13.51
CA GLY A 124 -17.28 11.87 14.27
C GLY A 124 -15.89 11.35 13.89
N GLU A 125 -15.80 10.36 13.00
CA GLU A 125 -14.55 9.69 12.66
C GLU A 125 -14.04 10.12 11.28
N THR A 126 -12.73 10.30 11.16
CA THR A 126 -12.09 10.60 9.85
C THR A 126 -11.48 9.33 9.27
N ILE A 127 -12.24 8.63 8.42
CA ILE A 127 -11.78 7.42 7.72
C ILE A 127 -11.61 7.75 6.25
N ARG A 128 -10.37 7.76 5.78
CA ARG A 128 -9.98 8.15 4.42
C ARG A 128 -8.73 7.41 3.95
N PRO A 129 -8.48 7.32 2.62
CA PRO A 129 -7.22 6.83 2.09
C PRO A 129 -6.00 7.46 2.77
N ALA A 130 -4.98 6.64 3.00
CA ALA A 130 -3.71 7.08 3.56
C ALA A 130 -2.97 8.04 2.62
N ALA A 131 -3.05 7.76 1.32
CA ALA A 131 -2.42 8.57 0.30
C ALA A 131 -3.26 8.67 -0.98
N VAL A 132 -2.94 9.66 -1.80
CA VAL A 132 -3.21 9.63 -3.24
C VAL A 132 -1.94 9.29 -4.00
N CYS A 133 -2.04 8.56 -5.11
CA CYS A 133 -0.88 8.20 -5.93
C CYS A 133 -1.06 8.64 -7.39
N VAL A 134 -0.12 9.44 -7.89
CA VAL A 134 -0.17 10.10 -9.20
C VAL A 134 1.16 10.02 -9.96
N TYR A 135 1.14 10.38 -11.24
CA TYR A 135 2.36 10.63 -12.01
C TYR A 135 3.02 11.97 -11.60
N HIS A 136 4.35 12.05 -11.78
CA HIS A 136 5.15 13.22 -11.43
C HIS A 136 4.54 14.58 -11.86
N PRO A 137 4.05 14.79 -13.11
CA PRO A 137 3.52 16.08 -13.53
C PRO A 137 2.33 16.61 -12.71
N PHE A 138 1.69 15.74 -11.92
CA PHE A 138 0.52 16.09 -11.12
C PHE A 138 0.80 16.12 -9.62
N VAL A 139 2.06 15.96 -9.18
CA VAL A 139 2.40 15.96 -7.76
C VAL A 139 2.04 17.29 -7.12
N ALA A 140 2.47 18.42 -7.69
CA ALA A 140 2.13 19.74 -7.16
C ALA A 140 0.61 19.97 -7.07
N THR A 141 -0.13 19.53 -8.10
CA THR A 141 -1.61 19.59 -8.13
C THR A 141 -2.24 18.77 -7.02
N ALA A 142 -1.75 17.55 -6.78
CA ALA A 142 -2.23 16.69 -5.70
C ALA A 142 -1.91 17.29 -4.33
N VAL A 143 -0.68 17.76 -4.11
CA VAL A 143 -0.22 18.41 -2.87
C VAL A 143 -1.09 19.61 -2.52
N ASP A 144 -1.37 20.46 -3.50
CA ASP A 144 -2.27 21.59 -3.35
C ASP A 144 -3.69 21.14 -2.97
N ALA A 145 -4.25 20.17 -3.69
CA ALA A 145 -5.61 19.70 -3.49
C ALA A 145 -5.86 18.99 -2.14
N VAL A 146 -4.85 18.31 -1.57
CA VAL A 146 -4.98 17.63 -0.27
C VAL A 146 -4.37 18.41 0.90
N ARG A 147 -3.95 19.65 0.69
CA ARG A 147 -3.29 20.47 1.72
C ARG A 147 -4.10 20.56 3.01
N GLY A 148 -3.45 20.38 4.16
CA GLY A 148 -4.08 20.46 5.48
C GLY A 148 -5.00 19.28 5.81
N THR A 149 -5.22 18.36 4.86
CA THR A 149 -6.07 17.21 5.14
C THR A 149 -5.30 16.21 6.00
N GLY A 150 -4.05 15.89 5.68
CA GLY A 150 -3.28 14.79 6.26
C GLY A 150 -3.31 13.50 5.44
N ILE A 151 -3.80 13.56 4.19
CA ILE A 151 -3.60 12.51 3.18
C ILE A 151 -2.22 12.72 2.56
N HIS A 152 -1.40 11.68 2.49
CA HIS A 152 -0.07 11.73 1.87
C HIS A 152 -0.16 11.83 0.34
N VAL A 153 0.84 12.41 -0.31
CA VAL A 153 0.99 12.37 -1.77
C VAL A 153 2.13 11.44 -2.15
N ALA A 154 1.78 10.36 -2.85
CA ALA A 154 2.73 9.42 -3.43
C ALA A 154 2.92 9.69 -4.92
N ALA A 155 4.17 9.68 -5.39
CA ALA A 155 4.49 9.76 -6.82
C ALA A 155 5.06 8.43 -7.30
N VAL A 156 4.66 7.97 -8.49
CA VAL A 156 5.46 6.98 -9.21
C VAL A 156 6.60 7.67 -9.96
N SER A 157 7.80 7.13 -9.85
CA SER A 157 9.01 7.66 -10.51
C SER A 157 9.81 6.53 -11.15
N THR A 158 11.03 6.84 -11.60
CA THR A 158 12.02 5.91 -12.13
C THR A 158 11.62 5.25 -13.45
N ALA A 159 11.21 6.06 -14.43
CA ALA A 159 10.73 5.58 -15.74
C ALA A 159 9.63 4.54 -15.61
N PHE A 160 8.66 4.83 -14.74
CA PHE A 160 7.48 3.99 -14.53
C PHE A 160 6.72 3.81 -15.86
N PRO A 161 6.22 2.58 -16.17
CA PRO A 161 6.18 1.38 -15.31
C PRO A 161 7.37 0.43 -15.49
N HIS A 162 8.32 0.73 -16.38
CA HIS A 162 9.30 -0.27 -16.82
C HIS A 162 10.62 -0.22 -16.04
N GLY A 163 11.06 0.94 -15.57
CA GLY A 163 12.32 1.05 -14.84
C GLY A 163 13.57 1.00 -15.72
N LEU A 164 13.46 1.34 -17.01
CA LEU A 164 14.50 1.06 -18.02
C LEU A 164 15.32 2.28 -18.46
N ALA A 165 14.98 3.50 -18.03
CA ALA A 165 15.81 4.67 -18.32
C ALA A 165 17.16 4.59 -17.59
N PRO A 166 18.19 5.33 -18.04
CA PRO A 166 19.46 5.44 -17.33
C PRO A 166 19.26 5.83 -15.86
N LEU A 167 20.10 5.31 -14.96
CA LEU A 167 19.95 5.55 -13.51
C LEU A 167 19.93 7.05 -13.20
N SER A 168 20.79 7.86 -13.82
CA SER A 168 20.82 9.32 -13.62
C SER A 168 19.47 9.98 -13.91
N THR A 169 18.81 9.62 -15.01
CA THR A 169 17.46 10.11 -15.34
C THR A 169 16.44 9.68 -14.29
N ARG A 170 16.49 8.41 -13.87
CA ARG A 170 15.58 7.87 -12.84
C ARG A 170 15.74 8.58 -11.49
N LEU A 171 16.97 8.93 -11.10
CA LEU A 171 17.24 9.70 -9.88
C LEU A 171 16.68 11.13 -9.97
N GLN A 172 16.86 11.80 -11.12
CA GLN A 172 16.30 13.13 -11.35
C GLN A 172 14.76 13.16 -11.26
N GLU A 173 14.07 12.11 -11.72
CA GLU A 173 12.61 11.99 -11.57
C GLU A 173 12.18 11.90 -10.09
N ILE A 174 12.95 11.18 -9.26
CA ILE A 174 12.71 11.11 -7.82
C ILE A 174 12.88 12.49 -7.20
N GLU A 175 14.03 13.13 -7.44
CA GLU A 175 14.34 14.46 -6.89
C GLU A 175 13.31 15.51 -7.32
N ALA A 176 12.82 15.46 -8.56
CA ALA A 176 11.78 16.33 -9.03
C ALA A 176 10.45 16.10 -8.29
N SER A 177 10.06 14.83 -8.10
CA SER A 177 8.83 14.50 -7.35
C SER A 177 8.91 14.93 -5.89
N VAL A 178 10.07 14.76 -5.25
CA VAL A 178 10.31 15.24 -3.87
C VAL A 178 10.26 16.78 -3.83
N ARG A 179 10.86 17.47 -4.79
CA ARG A 179 10.84 18.94 -4.89
C ARG A 179 9.43 19.49 -5.02
N ASP A 180 8.56 18.78 -5.74
CA ASP A 180 7.14 19.15 -5.91
C ASP A 180 6.27 18.79 -4.69
N GLY A 181 6.87 18.19 -3.65
CA GLY A 181 6.24 17.96 -2.35
C GLY A 181 5.67 16.56 -2.13
N ALA A 182 6.10 15.55 -2.90
CA ALA A 182 5.71 14.17 -2.62
C ALA A 182 6.26 13.67 -1.26
N ASP A 183 5.36 13.09 -0.44
CA ASP A 183 5.68 12.47 0.85
C ASP A 183 6.31 11.08 0.71
N GLU A 184 6.02 10.44 -0.43
CA GLU A 184 6.30 9.03 -0.69
C GLU A 184 6.63 8.83 -2.18
N ILE A 185 7.65 8.04 -2.47
CA ILE A 185 8.10 7.75 -3.83
C ILE A 185 8.02 6.24 -4.09
N ASP A 186 7.21 5.87 -5.09
CA ASP A 186 7.07 4.53 -5.59
C ASP A 186 8.04 4.32 -6.78
N VAL A 187 9.18 3.67 -6.53
CA VAL A 187 10.19 3.38 -7.57
C VAL A 187 10.02 1.98 -8.15
N VAL A 188 10.41 1.77 -9.41
CA VAL A 188 10.41 0.48 -10.08
C VAL A 188 11.84 -0.03 -10.22
N ILE A 189 12.08 -1.28 -9.79
CA ILE A 189 13.39 -1.90 -9.98
C ILE A 189 13.65 -2.24 -11.46
N PRO A 190 14.91 -2.19 -11.92
CA PRO A 190 15.28 -2.75 -13.22
C PRO A 190 15.24 -4.29 -13.15
N ARG A 191 14.10 -4.88 -13.52
CA ARG A 191 13.86 -6.33 -13.40
C ARG A 191 14.92 -7.19 -14.12
N GLY A 192 15.57 -6.66 -15.15
CA GLY A 192 16.71 -7.31 -15.82
C GLY A 192 17.87 -7.67 -14.88
N LEU A 193 18.13 -6.86 -13.83
CA LEU A 193 19.15 -7.18 -12.83
C LEU A 193 18.76 -8.39 -11.98
N VAL A 194 17.46 -8.58 -11.71
CA VAL A 194 16.94 -9.77 -11.01
C VAL A 194 17.16 -11.02 -11.86
N PHE A 195 16.83 -10.96 -13.15
CA PHE A 195 17.04 -12.08 -14.07
C PHE A 195 18.50 -12.42 -14.30
N GLY A 196 19.39 -11.42 -14.30
CA GLY A 196 20.84 -11.62 -14.35
C GLY A 196 21.46 -12.00 -12.99
N ALA A 197 20.67 -12.15 -11.93
CA ALA A 197 21.15 -12.34 -10.55
C ALA A 197 22.19 -11.28 -10.09
N LYS A 198 22.10 -10.06 -10.65
CA LYS A 198 22.96 -8.91 -10.38
C LYS A 198 22.54 -8.18 -9.10
N TRP A 199 22.51 -8.90 -7.99
CA TRP A 199 21.95 -8.42 -6.72
C TRP A 199 22.70 -7.21 -6.14
N ARG A 200 24.03 -7.16 -6.32
CA ARG A 200 24.84 -6.00 -5.89
C ARG A 200 24.50 -4.74 -6.68
N GLU A 201 24.33 -4.87 -7.99
CA GLU A 201 23.92 -3.74 -8.84
C GLU A 201 22.52 -3.25 -8.44
N LEU A 202 21.57 -4.17 -8.27
CA LEU A 202 20.21 -3.84 -7.81
C LEU A 202 20.23 -3.13 -6.44
N TYR A 203 20.98 -3.65 -5.48
CA TYR A 203 21.16 -3.03 -4.16
C TYR A 203 21.68 -1.60 -4.29
N ASN A 204 22.76 -1.40 -5.05
CA ASN A 204 23.38 -0.09 -5.21
C ASN A 204 22.43 0.93 -5.88
N GLU A 205 21.64 0.50 -6.86
CA GLU A 205 20.63 1.37 -7.47
C GLU A 205 19.56 1.79 -6.46
N ILE A 206 19.03 0.86 -5.66
CA ILE A 206 18.00 1.17 -4.66
C ILE A 206 18.58 2.06 -3.56
N VAL A 207 19.82 1.87 -3.13
CA VAL A 207 20.52 2.78 -2.19
C VAL A 207 20.60 4.20 -2.78
N SER A 208 20.90 4.32 -4.07
CA SER A 208 20.96 5.62 -4.75
C SER A 208 19.57 6.28 -4.82
N MET A 209 18.53 5.49 -5.13
CA MET A 209 17.14 5.97 -5.13
C MET A 209 16.68 6.39 -3.72
N ARG A 210 17.06 5.64 -2.69
CA ARG A 210 16.79 5.95 -1.29
C ARG A 210 17.42 7.28 -0.88
N ALA A 211 18.67 7.53 -1.30
CA ALA A 211 19.33 8.81 -1.07
C ALA A 211 18.59 9.97 -1.79
N ALA A 212 18.21 9.77 -3.06
CA ALA A 212 17.48 10.76 -3.84
C ALA A 212 16.09 11.10 -3.28
N CYS A 213 15.47 10.18 -2.52
CA CYS A 213 14.19 10.45 -1.85
C CYS A 213 14.29 11.48 -0.71
N GLY A 214 15.48 11.76 -0.18
CA GLY A 214 15.61 12.57 1.04
C GLY A 214 14.74 11.99 2.15
N ASP A 215 13.84 12.80 2.71
CA ASP A 215 12.91 12.40 3.77
C ASP A 215 11.64 11.68 3.27
N ALA A 216 11.38 11.68 1.96
CA ALA A 216 10.23 10.97 1.39
C ALA A 216 10.37 9.45 1.58
N HIS A 217 9.27 8.76 1.92
CA HIS A 217 9.31 7.30 2.09
C HIS A 217 9.54 6.59 0.77
N LEU A 218 10.45 5.63 0.76
CA LEU A 218 10.76 4.83 -0.42
C LEU A 218 9.89 3.56 -0.45
N LYS A 219 9.01 3.46 -1.45
CA LYS A 219 8.30 2.22 -1.79
C LYS A 219 8.92 1.58 -3.02
N VAL A 220 9.46 0.37 -2.88
CA VAL A 220 10.13 -0.32 -4.00
C VAL A 220 9.16 -1.31 -4.66
N ILE A 221 8.77 -1.01 -5.90
CA ILE A 221 7.97 -1.88 -6.77
C ILE A 221 8.88 -2.94 -7.38
N LEU A 222 8.61 -4.21 -7.06
CA LEU A 222 9.35 -5.33 -7.62
C LEU A 222 8.87 -5.76 -9.00
N GLY A 223 7.60 -5.46 -9.32
CA GLY A 223 6.97 -5.91 -10.56
C GLY A 223 6.83 -7.43 -10.61
N THR A 224 6.31 -8.01 -9.52
CA THR A 224 6.35 -9.45 -9.23
C THR A 224 5.69 -10.34 -10.26
N GLY A 225 4.74 -9.82 -11.05
CA GLY A 225 4.14 -10.57 -12.17
C GLY A 225 5.17 -10.96 -13.23
N ASP A 226 6.17 -10.10 -13.43
CA ASP A 226 7.21 -10.28 -14.44
C ASP A 226 8.42 -11.04 -13.87
N LEU A 227 8.55 -11.24 -12.55
CA LEU A 227 9.74 -11.86 -11.95
C LEU A 227 9.79 -13.39 -12.08
N ALA A 228 8.77 -13.99 -12.72
CA ALA A 228 8.60 -15.41 -13.07
C ALA A 228 8.56 -16.42 -11.90
N THR A 229 9.44 -16.30 -10.91
CA THR A 229 9.58 -17.24 -9.79
C THR A 229 9.40 -16.56 -8.45
N LEU A 230 8.82 -17.28 -7.48
CA LEU A 230 8.68 -16.77 -6.12
C LEU A 230 10.04 -16.62 -5.42
N ARG A 231 11.05 -17.37 -5.87
CA ARG A 231 12.44 -17.18 -5.44
C ARG A 231 12.95 -15.80 -5.84
N ASN A 232 12.76 -15.38 -7.10
CA ASN A 232 13.17 -14.05 -7.55
C ASN A 232 12.45 -12.96 -6.77
N VAL A 233 11.14 -13.11 -6.51
CA VAL A 233 10.36 -12.20 -5.67
C VAL A 233 10.95 -12.11 -4.26
N MET A 234 11.23 -13.25 -3.62
CA MET A 234 11.82 -13.30 -2.27
C MET A 234 13.17 -12.59 -2.23
N LEU A 235 14.09 -12.93 -3.13
CA LEU A 235 15.43 -12.35 -3.17
C LEU A 235 15.39 -10.84 -3.49
N ALA A 236 14.57 -10.41 -4.44
CA ALA A 236 14.41 -8.99 -4.75
C ALA A 236 13.79 -8.21 -3.57
N SER A 237 12.88 -8.83 -2.81
CA SER A 237 12.32 -8.24 -1.58
C SER A 237 13.42 -8.01 -0.53
N MET A 238 14.27 -9.01 -0.30
CA MET A 238 15.39 -8.90 0.65
C MET A 238 16.37 -7.80 0.22
N VAL A 239 16.74 -7.75 -1.06
CA VAL A 239 17.64 -6.71 -1.58
C VAL A 239 17.04 -5.32 -1.38
N ALA A 240 15.75 -5.13 -1.68
CA ALA A 240 15.08 -3.86 -1.49
C ALA A 240 15.08 -3.42 -0.02
N MET A 241 14.75 -4.33 0.91
CA MET A 241 14.76 -4.02 2.34
C MET A 241 16.18 -3.73 2.85
N MET A 242 17.18 -4.52 2.47
CA MET A 242 18.57 -4.23 2.83
C MET A 242 19.05 -2.89 2.28
N ALA A 243 18.59 -2.48 1.10
CA ALA A 243 18.93 -1.19 0.50
C ALA A 243 18.18 0.01 1.12
N GLY A 244 17.34 -0.23 2.12
CA GLY A 244 16.57 0.83 2.80
C GLY A 244 15.21 1.11 2.16
N ALA A 245 14.51 0.10 1.63
CA ALA A 245 13.10 0.28 1.31
C ALA A 245 12.29 0.46 2.61
N ASP A 246 11.39 1.45 2.62
CA ASP A 246 10.41 1.63 3.71
C ASP A 246 9.19 0.74 3.49
N PHE A 247 8.83 0.55 2.22
CA PHE A 247 7.85 -0.43 1.77
C PHE A 247 8.39 -1.28 0.63
N ILE A 248 8.01 -2.55 0.59
CA ILE A 248 8.07 -3.35 -0.63
C ILE A 248 6.67 -3.44 -1.27
N LYS A 249 6.61 -3.20 -2.57
CA LYS A 249 5.37 -3.15 -3.36
C LYS A 249 5.38 -4.25 -4.43
N THR A 250 4.24 -4.91 -4.61
CA THR A 250 4.16 -6.07 -5.52
C THR A 250 4.38 -5.65 -6.98
N SER A 251 3.54 -4.78 -7.51
CA SER A 251 3.40 -4.59 -8.97
C SER A 251 3.13 -3.14 -9.31
N THR A 252 3.33 -2.75 -10.57
CA THR A 252 3.03 -1.41 -11.04
C THR A 252 1.53 -1.20 -11.28
N GLY A 253 0.77 -2.29 -11.46
CA GLY A 253 -0.62 -2.23 -11.91
C GLY A 253 -0.75 -2.17 -13.43
N LYS A 254 0.37 -2.27 -14.15
CA LYS A 254 0.45 -2.24 -15.62
C LYS A 254 0.86 -3.59 -16.22
N GLU A 255 1.29 -4.53 -15.39
CA GLU A 255 1.56 -5.92 -15.79
C GLU A 255 0.25 -6.69 -16.06
N SER A 256 0.34 -7.79 -16.81
CA SER A 256 -0.80 -8.69 -17.04
C SER A 256 -1.21 -9.45 -15.78
N VAL A 257 -0.23 -9.84 -14.96
CA VAL A 257 -0.42 -10.44 -13.64
C VAL A 257 0.15 -9.47 -12.60
N ASN A 258 -0.68 -9.06 -11.64
CA ASN A 258 -0.28 -8.10 -10.61
C ASN A 258 -0.19 -8.79 -9.23
N ALA A 259 -0.72 -8.15 -8.18
CA ALA A 259 -0.74 -8.71 -6.83
C ALA A 259 -1.57 -10.01 -6.79
N THR A 260 -0.94 -11.10 -6.35
CA THR A 260 -1.61 -12.35 -6.01
C THR A 260 -1.26 -12.74 -4.58
N LEU A 261 -2.20 -13.36 -3.86
CA LEU A 261 -1.97 -13.74 -2.47
C LEU A 261 -0.77 -14.68 -2.27
N PRO A 262 -0.46 -15.66 -3.15
CA PRO A 262 0.75 -16.49 -2.98
C PRO A 262 2.05 -15.69 -3.11
N VAL A 263 2.12 -14.74 -4.05
CA VAL A 263 3.25 -13.82 -4.19
C VAL A 263 3.34 -12.91 -2.96
N GLY A 264 2.21 -12.36 -2.52
CA GLY A 264 2.12 -11.54 -1.33
C GLY A 264 2.60 -12.27 -0.08
N LEU A 265 2.18 -13.53 0.12
CA LEU A 265 2.63 -14.36 1.25
C LEU A 265 4.15 -14.59 1.23
N ALA A 266 4.77 -14.72 0.05
CA ALA A 266 6.23 -14.81 -0.04
C ALA A 266 6.90 -13.50 0.43
N MET A 267 6.42 -12.34 -0.04
CA MET A 267 6.94 -11.03 0.35
C MET A 267 6.71 -10.71 1.83
N VAL A 268 5.53 -11.03 2.36
CA VAL A 268 5.17 -10.87 3.77
C VAL A 268 6.07 -11.72 4.68
N ARG A 269 6.44 -12.92 4.24
CA ARG A 269 7.42 -13.75 4.96
C ARG A 269 8.85 -13.22 4.85
N ALA A 270 9.21 -12.56 3.74
CA ALA A 270 10.47 -11.83 3.63
C ALA A 270 10.52 -10.71 4.67
N ILE A 271 9.45 -9.91 4.78
CA ILE A 271 9.32 -8.85 5.79
C ILE A 271 9.47 -9.43 7.20
N ARG A 272 8.81 -10.55 7.50
CA ARG A 272 8.94 -11.22 8.80
C ARG A 272 10.39 -11.60 9.10
N ALA A 273 11.06 -12.28 8.17
CA ALA A 273 12.45 -12.69 8.34
C ALA A 273 13.37 -11.47 8.54
N TYR A 274 13.17 -10.40 7.76
CA TYR A 274 13.93 -9.17 7.91
C TYR A 274 13.71 -8.49 9.27
N PHE A 275 12.47 -8.47 9.76
CA PHE A 275 12.15 -7.94 11.08
C PHE A 275 12.76 -8.79 12.20
N GLU A 276 12.72 -10.12 12.09
CA GLU A 276 13.34 -11.03 13.07
C GLU A 276 14.87 -10.84 13.15
N GLU A 277 15.52 -10.55 12.02
CA GLU A 277 16.97 -10.31 11.96
C GLU A 277 17.36 -8.90 12.44
N THR A 278 16.58 -7.87 12.09
CA THR A 278 17.03 -6.47 12.20
C THR A 278 16.23 -5.63 13.21
N GLY A 279 15.04 -6.07 13.59
CA GLY A 279 14.10 -5.30 14.42
C GLY A 279 13.38 -4.16 13.68
N TYR A 280 13.65 -3.92 12.40
CA TYR A 280 13.00 -2.84 11.65
C TYR A 280 11.68 -3.26 11.01
N LEU A 281 10.66 -2.44 11.18
CA LEU A 281 9.34 -2.64 10.61
C LEU A 281 9.34 -2.18 9.15
N ILE A 282 8.98 -3.07 8.23
CA ILE A 282 8.87 -2.77 6.80
C ILE A 282 7.42 -2.85 6.35
N GLY A 283 6.98 -1.86 5.60
CA GLY A 283 5.64 -1.82 5.05
C GLY A 283 5.44 -2.75 3.84
N PHE A 284 4.21 -3.19 3.65
CA PHE A 284 3.81 -3.99 2.49
C PHE A 284 2.72 -3.30 1.67
N LYS A 285 2.89 -3.23 0.35
CA LYS A 285 1.89 -2.63 -0.56
C LYS A 285 1.51 -3.57 -1.70
N PRO A 286 0.42 -4.36 -1.59
CA PRO A 286 -0.12 -5.06 -2.73
C PRO A 286 -0.81 -4.06 -3.67
N ALA A 287 -0.50 -4.15 -4.96
CA ALA A 287 -1.00 -3.23 -5.98
C ALA A 287 -1.32 -3.94 -7.30
N GLY A 288 -2.37 -3.44 -7.97
CA GLY A 288 -2.87 -3.96 -9.25
C GLY A 288 -3.80 -5.17 -9.09
N GLY A 289 -4.96 -5.13 -9.77
CA GLY A 289 -5.94 -6.22 -9.78
C GLY A 289 -6.82 -6.35 -8.52
N ILE A 290 -6.62 -5.52 -7.51
CA ILE A 290 -7.41 -5.53 -6.26
C ILE A 290 -8.56 -4.54 -6.41
N SER A 291 -9.69 -5.03 -6.91
CA SER A 291 -10.87 -4.19 -7.24
C SER A 291 -12.13 -4.56 -6.47
N THR A 292 -12.09 -5.57 -5.60
CA THR A 292 -13.27 -6.02 -4.84
C THR A 292 -13.05 -5.95 -3.34
N ALA A 293 -14.11 -5.62 -2.62
CA ALA A 293 -14.19 -5.62 -1.16
C ALA A 293 -13.81 -6.99 -0.56
N LYS A 294 -14.20 -8.09 -1.22
CA LYS A 294 -13.77 -9.43 -0.77
C LYS A 294 -12.26 -9.60 -0.87
N ALA A 295 -11.64 -9.17 -1.98
CA ALA A 295 -10.21 -9.30 -2.15
C ALA A 295 -9.44 -8.48 -1.10
N SER A 296 -9.89 -7.28 -0.75
CA SER A 296 -9.25 -6.49 0.31
C SER A 296 -9.32 -7.17 1.69
N LEU A 297 -10.44 -7.83 2.01
CA LEU A 297 -10.55 -8.63 3.24
C LEU A 297 -9.56 -9.81 3.24
N ASP A 298 -9.43 -10.53 2.13
CA ASP A 298 -8.48 -11.65 2.01
C ASP A 298 -7.03 -11.18 2.26
N TRP A 299 -6.66 -10.00 1.75
CA TRP A 299 -5.35 -9.39 2.00
C TRP A 299 -5.17 -8.96 3.46
N LEU A 300 -6.15 -8.31 4.08
CA LEU A 300 -6.08 -7.95 5.50
C LEU A 300 -5.96 -9.19 6.40
N VAL A 301 -6.64 -10.29 6.06
CA VAL A 301 -6.51 -11.56 6.78
C VAL A 301 -5.08 -12.10 6.67
N LEU A 302 -4.50 -12.08 5.46
CA LEU A 302 -3.10 -12.48 5.26
C LEU A 302 -2.14 -11.66 6.15
N MET A 303 -2.29 -10.33 6.17
CA MET A 303 -1.44 -9.47 6.99
C MET A 303 -1.60 -9.77 8.48
N LYS A 304 -2.85 -9.87 8.96
CA LYS A 304 -3.14 -10.15 10.36
C LYS A 304 -2.55 -11.48 10.82
N GLU A 305 -2.63 -12.52 10.00
CA GLU A 305 -2.21 -13.88 10.38
C GLU A 305 -0.71 -14.10 10.25
N GLU A 306 0.01 -13.39 9.38
CA GLU A 306 1.45 -13.59 9.18
C GLU A 306 2.33 -12.54 9.89
N LEU A 307 1.85 -11.32 10.09
CA LEU A 307 2.61 -10.21 10.69
C LEU A 307 1.90 -9.53 11.89
N GLY A 308 0.59 -9.76 12.07
CA GLY A 308 -0.15 -9.27 13.22
C GLY A 308 -0.79 -7.89 13.02
N ARG A 309 -1.35 -7.35 14.11
CA ARG A 309 -2.15 -6.11 14.10
C ARG A 309 -1.41 -4.88 13.57
N PRO A 310 -0.09 -4.67 13.81
CA PRO A 310 0.58 -3.48 13.30
C PRO A 310 0.55 -3.33 11.79
N TRP A 311 0.57 -4.45 11.06
CA TRP A 311 0.45 -4.48 9.60
C TRP A 311 -1.01 -4.41 9.10
N LEU A 312 -1.92 -3.96 9.96
CA LEU A 312 -3.24 -3.49 9.55
C LEU A 312 -3.34 -1.98 9.63
N GLU A 313 -2.26 -1.25 9.93
CA GLU A 313 -2.26 0.21 9.97
C GLU A 313 -1.60 0.81 8.72
N PRO A 314 -1.96 2.04 8.31
CA PRO A 314 -1.46 2.68 7.10
C PRO A 314 0.06 2.78 7.00
N ASP A 315 0.75 2.92 8.12
CA ASP A 315 2.22 3.06 8.14
C ASP A 315 2.96 1.77 7.77
N LEU A 316 2.30 0.61 7.81
CA LEU A 316 2.89 -0.69 7.50
C LEU A 316 2.12 -1.48 6.44
N PHE A 317 0.94 -1.03 6.02
CA PHE A 317 0.17 -1.70 4.99
C PHE A 317 -0.63 -0.72 4.14
N ARG A 318 -0.47 -0.86 2.81
CA ARG A 318 -1.18 -0.02 1.82
C ARG A 318 -1.79 -0.84 0.69
N PHE A 319 -3.00 -0.51 0.25
CA PHE A 319 -3.54 -1.00 -1.03
C PHE A 319 -3.23 -0.01 -2.15
N GLY A 320 -2.52 -0.42 -3.19
CA GLY A 320 -2.46 0.35 -4.44
C GLY A 320 -3.68 0.07 -5.30
N ALA A 321 -4.68 0.94 -5.25
CA ALA A 321 -5.97 0.70 -5.90
C ALA A 321 -6.58 1.95 -6.57
N SER A 322 -7.21 1.75 -7.73
CA SER A 322 -7.92 2.80 -8.47
C SER A 322 -9.44 2.64 -8.42
N SER A 323 -9.96 1.42 -8.28
CA SER A 323 -11.42 1.13 -8.30
C SER A 323 -11.97 0.48 -7.04
N LEU A 324 -11.10 0.07 -6.10
CA LEU A 324 -11.49 -0.65 -4.88
C LEU A 324 -12.41 0.18 -3.98
N LEU A 325 -12.14 1.49 -3.85
CA LEU A 325 -12.92 2.38 -2.99
C LEU A 325 -14.40 2.36 -3.35
N THR A 326 -14.72 2.41 -4.65
CA THR A 326 -16.10 2.39 -5.14
C THR A 326 -16.78 1.06 -4.80
N ASP A 327 -16.09 -0.08 -4.96
CA ASP A 327 -16.69 -1.38 -4.61
C ASP A 327 -16.93 -1.50 -3.10
N ILE A 328 -16.01 -1.01 -2.27
CA ILE A 328 -16.20 -0.96 -0.82
C ILE A 328 -17.40 -0.10 -0.44
N GLU A 329 -17.52 1.10 -1.01
CA GLU A 329 -18.65 1.99 -0.73
C GLU A 329 -19.99 1.32 -1.06
N ARG A 330 -20.06 0.58 -2.18
CA ARG A 330 -21.24 -0.20 -2.56
C ARG A 330 -21.56 -1.32 -1.56
N GLN A 331 -20.54 -2.02 -1.04
CA GLN A 331 -20.76 -3.05 -0.02
C GLN A 331 -21.22 -2.48 1.32
N LEU A 332 -20.75 -1.28 1.68
CA LEU A 332 -21.22 -0.57 2.88
C LEU A 332 -22.68 -0.10 2.72
N GLU A 333 -23.04 0.42 1.54
CA GLU A 333 -24.45 0.75 1.24
C GLU A 333 -25.35 -0.49 1.29
N HIS A 334 -24.90 -1.61 0.73
CA HIS A 334 -25.61 -2.88 0.82
C HIS A 334 -25.74 -3.38 2.27
N HIS A 335 -24.70 -3.25 3.10
CA HIS A 335 -24.75 -3.60 4.53
C HIS A 335 -25.85 -2.82 5.27
N LEU A 336 -26.00 -1.52 4.97
CA LEU A 336 -27.01 -0.68 5.61
C LEU A 336 -28.43 -0.90 5.08
N THR A 337 -28.57 -1.08 3.77
CA THR A 337 -29.88 -1.03 3.10
C THR A 337 -30.45 -2.40 2.75
N GLY A 338 -29.61 -3.44 2.69
CA GLY A 338 -29.95 -4.75 2.15
C GLY A 338 -30.12 -4.79 0.62
N HIS A 339 -29.83 -3.70 -0.09
CA HIS A 339 -30.02 -3.59 -1.54
C HIS A 339 -28.70 -3.32 -2.26
N TYR A 340 -28.50 -3.96 -3.42
CA TYR A 340 -27.30 -3.73 -4.23
C TYR A 340 -27.32 -2.33 -4.84
N SER A 341 -26.18 -1.63 -4.73
CA SER A 341 -26.05 -0.29 -5.27
C SER A 341 -25.81 -0.29 -6.78
N ALA A 342 -26.51 0.62 -7.47
CA ALA A 342 -26.32 0.90 -8.89
C ALA A 342 -25.03 1.71 -9.12
N ASN A 343 -24.31 1.43 -10.21
CA ASN A 343 -22.97 1.96 -10.46
C ASN A 343 -22.88 3.50 -10.51
N HIS A 344 -23.97 4.20 -10.86
CA HIS A 344 -23.99 5.67 -10.97
C HIS A 344 -24.23 6.41 -9.64
N ARG A 345 -24.53 5.69 -8.54
CA ARG A 345 -24.85 6.29 -7.24
C ARG A 345 -23.63 6.83 -6.50
N HIS A 346 -22.41 6.46 -6.92
CA HIS A 346 -21.17 6.83 -6.25
C HIS A 346 -20.28 7.65 -7.18
N ALA A 347 -19.70 8.73 -6.64
CA ALA A 347 -18.71 9.50 -7.37
C ALA A 347 -17.48 8.63 -7.68
N MET A 348 -17.07 8.62 -8.95
CA MET A 348 -15.84 7.95 -9.37
C MET A 348 -14.61 8.79 -9.01
N ALA A 349 -13.52 8.11 -8.67
CA ALA A 349 -12.18 8.67 -8.64
C ALA A 349 -11.73 9.10 -10.06
#